data_AF-A0A8T1N3G5-F1
#
_entry.id   AF-A0A8T1N3G5-F1
#
_cell.length_a   1.000
_cell.length_b   1.000
_cell.length_c   1.000
_cell.angle_alpha   90.00
_cell.angle_beta   90.00
_cell.angle_gamma   90.00
#
_symmetry.space_group_name_H-M   'P 1'
#
loop_
_entity.id
_entity.type
_entity.pdbx_description
1 polymer ?
#
loop_
_entity_poly.entity_id
_entity_poly.type
_entity_poly.pdbx_seq_one_letter_code
_entity_poly.pdbx_strand_id
1 'polypeptide(L)'
;MLIQVSEQVHAKSSFRSSSCQTIKSLIHPWSVIQKATNKFCAKLAQVEGLNQSGMTDQDKFDKAKVMYQALEKCSFQFEHCWHLLKDQPKMKTMSPSLTPTQCSGTTIDSAFDIEGDNVMENEVIELDRPIGRKAEKGKRKAQGRGKFPTQEDEAENLEYDKEKEEKKLRHEDERLRLEAEKMVIEREKELNKICQEDERLRLEAQKVELALKDQDQRIMMMDVSAMPEMQRLYFQQLQREIMARRNTSKD
;
A
#
# COMPACT_ATOMS: atom_id res chain seq x y z
N MET A 1 -6.57 1.91 55.51
CA MET A 1 -5.75 2.81 54.67
C MET A 1 -5.52 2.09 53.35
N LEU A 2 -6.41 2.02 52.35
CA LEU A 2 -7.32 3.03 51.79
C LEU A 2 -6.69 4.42 51.75
N ILE A 3 -6.56 4.92 50.52
CA ILE A 3 -6.09 6.24 50.10
C ILE A 3 -4.56 6.32 49.93
N GLN A 4 -4.17 6.77 48.73
CA GLN A 4 -2.82 7.15 48.25
C GLN A 4 -1.96 6.12 47.50
N VAL A 5 -2.50 5.46 46.47
CA VAL A 5 -1.76 5.34 45.19
C VAL A 5 -2.73 5.35 43.98
N SER A 6 -3.81 6.15 44.06
CA SER A 6 -4.76 6.34 42.95
C SER A 6 -4.65 7.71 42.27
N GLU A 7 -3.56 8.44 42.53
CA GLU A 7 -3.43 9.86 42.16
C GLU A 7 -2.14 10.14 41.36
N GLN A 8 -1.82 9.23 40.42
CA GLN A 8 -0.84 9.51 39.37
C GLN A 8 -1.30 9.08 37.96
N VAL A 9 -2.61 8.88 37.77
CA VAL A 9 -3.19 8.55 36.44
C VAL A 9 -4.07 9.70 35.89
N HIS A 10 -4.25 10.80 36.64
CA HIS A 10 -5.09 11.93 36.21
C HIS A 10 -4.35 13.15 35.63
N ALA A 11 -3.02 13.14 35.55
CA ALA A 11 -2.25 14.30 35.03
C ALA A 11 -1.76 14.17 33.58
N LYS A 12 -2.30 13.24 32.78
CA LYS A 12 -2.13 13.20 31.30
C LYS A 12 -3.42 12.78 30.58
N SER A 13 -4.56 13.29 31.03
CA SER A 13 -5.82 13.24 30.27
C SER A 13 -6.10 14.61 29.65
N SER A 14 -5.22 15.04 28.74
CA SER A 14 -5.56 16.03 27.73
C SER A 14 -4.65 15.83 26.51
N PHE A 15 -4.83 14.70 25.84
CA PHE A 15 -4.65 14.66 24.40
C PHE A 15 -5.89 14.00 23.82
N ARG A 16 -6.82 14.87 23.44
CA ARG A 16 -8.00 14.54 22.66
C ARG A 16 -7.61 13.63 21.50
N SER A 17 -8.31 12.50 21.44
CA SER A 17 -8.53 11.69 20.24
C SER A 17 -8.39 12.52 18.95
N SER A 18 -7.33 12.24 18.18
CA SER A 18 -7.13 12.74 16.83
C SER A 18 -7.03 11.59 15.82
N SER A 19 -7.61 10.42 16.11
CA SER A 19 -7.62 9.29 15.16
C SER A 19 -8.79 9.31 14.17
N CYS A 20 -9.78 10.21 14.35
CA CYS A 20 -10.95 10.28 13.48
C CYS A 20 -10.83 11.28 12.30
N GLN A 21 -9.75 12.06 12.23
CA GLN A 21 -9.52 13.04 11.15
C GLN A 21 -8.61 12.50 10.02
N THR A 22 -7.95 11.36 10.24
CA THR A 22 -6.97 10.78 9.30
C THR A 22 -7.59 9.82 8.29
N ILE A 23 -8.65 9.08 8.65
CA ILE A 23 -9.24 8.06 7.76
C ILE A 23 -9.86 8.72 6.52
N LYS A 24 -10.65 9.81 6.67
CA LYS A 24 -11.21 10.54 5.52
C LYS A 24 -10.12 11.16 4.63
N SER A 25 -9.03 11.62 5.24
CA SER A 25 -7.87 12.21 4.57
C SER A 25 -7.01 11.18 3.84
N LEU A 26 -7.01 9.91 4.26
CA LEU A 26 -6.38 8.77 3.56
C LEU A 26 -7.29 8.12 2.52
N ILE A 27 -8.61 8.12 2.75
CA ILE A 27 -9.61 7.62 1.80
C ILE A 27 -9.54 8.40 0.49
N HIS A 28 -9.33 9.72 0.53
CA HIS A 28 -9.30 10.55 -0.68
C HIS A 28 -8.09 10.22 -1.59
N PRO A 29 -6.83 10.20 -1.11
CA PRO A 29 -5.68 9.72 -1.87
C PRO A 29 -5.81 8.26 -2.29
N TRP A 30 -6.27 7.38 -1.40
CA TRP A 30 -6.45 5.96 -1.74
C TRP A 30 -7.49 5.78 -2.85
N SER A 31 -8.60 6.51 -2.80
CA SER A 31 -9.63 6.49 -3.86
C SER A 31 -9.06 6.94 -5.20
N VAL A 32 -8.22 7.97 -5.21
CA VAL A 32 -7.54 8.45 -6.43
C VAL A 32 -6.58 7.39 -6.98
N ILE A 33 -5.73 6.82 -6.12
CA ILE A 33 -4.78 5.76 -6.49
C ILE A 33 -5.55 4.53 -7.02
N GLN A 34 -6.58 4.09 -6.32
CA GLN A 34 -7.39 2.94 -6.70
C GLN A 34 -8.08 3.16 -8.05
N LYS A 35 -8.69 4.34 -8.29
CA LYS A 35 -9.32 4.67 -9.57
C LYS A 35 -8.30 4.67 -10.71
N ALA A 36 -7.16 5.33 -10.54
CA ALA A 36 -6.10 5.37 -11.55
C ALA A 36 -5.53 3.97 -11.83
N THR A 37 -5.29 3.18 -10.78
CA THR A 37 -4.78 1.81 -10.88
C THR A 37 -5.77 0.89 -11.57
N ASN A 38 -7.07 0.98 -11.27
CA ASN A 38 -8.10 0.18 -11.93
C ASN A 38 -8.21 0.50 -13.43
N LYS A 39 -8.15 1.79 -13.79
CA LYS A 39 -8.11 2.22 -15.20
C LYS A 39 -6.87 1.68 -15.92
N PHE A 40 -5.72 1.73 -15.26
CA PHE A 40 -4.47 1.17 -15.79
C PHE A 40 -4.57 -0.35 -15.98
N CYS A 41 -5.09 -1.09 -14.99
CA CYS A 41 -5.32 -2.54 -15.10
C CYS A 41 -6.25 -2.89 -16.26
N ALA A 42 -7.28 -2.09 -16.54
CA ALA A 42 -8.14 -2.31 -17.70
C ALA A 42 -7.38 -2.18 -19.03
N LYS A 43 -6.39 -1.28 -19.11
CA LYS A 43 -5.50 -1.16 -20.29
C LYS A 43 -4.51 -2.29 -20.37
N LEU A 44 -3.95 -2.71 -19.24
CA LEU A 44 -3.04 -3.85 -19.20
C LEU A 44 -3.76 -5.14 -19.64
N ALA A 45 -4.98 -5.39 -19.15
CA ALA A 45 -5.79 -6.52 -19.58
C ALA A 45 -6.12 -6.49 -21.08
N GLN A 46 -6.32 -5.28 -21.64
CA GLN A 46 -6.49 -5.12 -23.09
C GLN A 46 -5.20 -5.48 -23.85
N VAL A 47 -4.03 -5.11 -23.34
CA VAL A 47 -2.73 -5.47 -23.94
C VAL A 47 -2.47 -6.97 -23.83
N GLU A 48 -2.75 -7.58 -22.69
CA GLU A 48 -2.63 -9.02 -22.46
C GLU A 48 -3.57 -9.83 -23.37
N GLY A 49 -4.82 -9.38 -23.55
CA GLY A 49 -5.79 -10.04 -24.42
C GLY A 49 -5.43 -10.01 -25.91
N LEU A 50 -4.52 -9.13 -26.34
CA LEU A 50 -4.06 -9.04 -27.74
C LEU A 50 -3.00 -10.10 -28.10
N ASN A 51 -2.52 -10.91 -27.13
CA ASN A 51 -1.66 -12.10 -27.31
C ASN A 51 -0.67 -12.02 -28.49
N GLN A 52 0.14 -10.96 -28.54
CA GLN A 52 1.24 -10.85 -29.50
C GLN A 52 2.39 -11.72 -29.01
N SER A 53 2.71 -12.77 -29.76
CA SER A 53 3.82 -13.68 -29.42
C SER A 53 5.13 -12.90 -29.34
N GLY A 54 5.83 -13.02 -28.20
CA GLY A 54 7.16 -12.42 -28.00
C GLY A 54 7.23 -11.14 -27.16
N MET A 55 6.11 -10.64 -26.61
CA MET A 55 6.17 -9.49 -25.68
C MET A 55 6.54 -9.93 -24.26
N THR A 56 7.55 -9.30 -23.66
CA THR A 56 7.87 -9.47 -22.24
C THR A 56 6.83 -8.77 -21.37
N ASP A 57 6.77 -9.10 -20.07
CA ASP A 57 5.82 -8.45 -19.15
C ASP A 57 6.09 -6.94 -19.00
N GLN A 58 7.36 -6.54 -19.15
CA GLN A 58 7.74 -5.13 -19.19
C GLN A 58 7.21 -4.44 -20.46
N ASP A 59 7.31 -5.09 -21.62
CA ASP A 59 6.77 -4.53 -22.87
C ASP A 59 5.25 -4.35 -22.81
N LYS A 60 4.54 -5.28 -22.16
CA LYS A 60 3.08 -5.16 -21.94
C LYS A 60 2.75 -3.99 -21.03
N PHE A 61 3.55 -3.81 -19.97
CA PHE A 61 3.41 -2.71 -19.02
C PHE A 61 3.64 -1.34 -19.70
N ASP A 62 4.70 -1.20 -20.49
CA ASP A 62 5.02 0.03 -21.20
C ASP A 62 3.98 0.36 -22.28
N LYS A 63 3.50 -0.65 -23.00
CA LYS A 63 2.38 -0.48 -23.96
C LYS A 63 1.10 -0.05 -23.25
N ALA A 64 0.80 -0.59 -22.08
CA ALA A 64 -0.34 -0.17 -21.27
C ALA A 64 -0.19 1.28 -20.79
N LYS A 65 1.02 1.76 -20.45
CA LYS A 65 1.30 3.15 -20.09
C LYS A 65 1.02 4.10 -21.25
N VAL A 66 1.44 3.75 -22.46
CA VAL A 66 1.14 4.52 -23.68
C VAL A 66 -0.38 4.61 -23.91
N MET A 67 -1.08 3.48 -23.80
CA MET A 67 -2.55 3.44 -23.94
C MET A 67 -3.28 4.23 -22.86
N TYR A 68 -2.77 4.22 -21.62
CA TYR A 68 -3.31 5.01 -20.51
C TYR A 68 -3.12 6.52 -20.78
N GLN A 69 -1.93 6.94 -21.17
CA GLN A 69 -1.61 8.35 -21.44
C GLN A 69 -2.44 8.91 -22.60
N ALA A 70 -2.66 8.11 -23.65
CA ALA A 70 -3.50 8.51 -24.78
C ALA A 70 -4.96 8.80 -24.35
N LEU A 71 -5.50 8.07 -23.37
CA LEU A 71 -6.89 8.20 -22.94
C LEU A 71 -7.08 9.23 -21.81
N GLU A 72 -6.22 9.19 -20.80
CA GLU A 72 -6.34 10.01 -19.59
C GLU A 72 -5.61 11.36 -19.72
N LYS A 73 -4.87 11.58 -20.81
CA LYS A 73 -4.07 12.79 -21.09
C LYS A 73 -2.99 13.08 -20.03
N CYS A 74 -2.69 12.12 -19.17
CA CYS A 74 -1.65 12.19 -18.15
C CYS A 74 -0.88 10.87 -18.08
N SER A 75 0.38 10.92 -17.67
CA SER A 75 1.16 9.71 -17.43
C SER A 75 0.66 8.98 -16.19
N PHE A 76 0.80 7.65 -16.17
CA PHE A 76 0.48 6.87 -14.99
C PHE A 76 1.55 7.10 -13.91
N GLN A 77 1.19 7.77 -12.82
CA GLN A 77 2.11 8.20 -11.75
C GLN A 77 2.23 7.20 -10.59
N PHE A 78 1.38 6.17 -10.55
CA PHE A 78 1.26 5.25 -9.42
C PHE A 78 1.87 3.86 -9.72
N GLU A 79 2.97 3.84 -10.46
CA GLU A 79 3.67 2.62 -10.85
C GLU A 79 4.12 1.79 -9.65
N HIS A 80 4.70 2.43 -8.64
CA HIS A 80 5.11 1.75 -7.41
C HIS A 80 3.90 1.13 -6.67
N CYS A 81 2.80 1.87 -6.59
CA CYS A 81 1.58 1.39 -5.95
C CYS A 81 0.97 0.20 -6.72
N TRP A 82 0.97 0.24 -8.05
CA TRP A 82 0.49 -0.88 -8.86
C TRP A 82 1.32 -2.16 -8.63
N HIS A 83 2.65 -2.05 -8.58
CA HIS A 83 3.53 -3.19 -8.31
C HIS A 83 3.28 -3.83 -6.94
N LEU A 84 2.95 -3.04 -5.92
CA LEU A 84 2.60 -3.54 -4.58
C LEU A 84 1.22 -4.23 -4.55
N LEU A 85 0.33 -3.88 -5.47
CA LEU A 85 -1.07 -4.32 -5.45
C LEU A 85 -1.36 -5.46 -6.45
N LYS A 86 -0.59 -5.59 -7.53
CA LYS A 86 -0.85 -6.57 -8.61
C LYS A 86 -0.94 -8.03 -8.14
N ASP A 87 -0.21 -8.38 -7.08
CA ASP A 87 -0.16 -9.73 -6.53
C ASP A 87 -1.25 -9.99 -5.47
N GLN A 88 -2.05 -8.98 -5.12
CA GLN A 88 -3.13 -9.12 -4.16
C GLN A 88 -4.35 -9.82 -4.79
N PRO A 89 -4.93 -10.85 -4.15
CA PRO A 89 -6.04 -11.63 -4.72
C PRO A 89 -7.29 -10.78 -5.00
N LYS A 90 -7.46 -9.68 -4.26
CA LYS A 90 -8.56 -8.72 -4.45
C LYS A 90 -8.48 -7.95 -5.78
N MET A 91 -7.29 -7.79 -6.37
CA MET A 91 -7.11 -7.06 -7.64
C MET A 91 -7.51 -7.89 -8.86
N LYS A 92 -7.24 -9.21 -8.86
CA LYS A 92 -7.59 -10.11 -9.96
C LYS A 92 -9.11 -10.22 -10.20
N THR A 93 -9.94 -9.93 -9.19
CA THR A 93 -11.41 -9.90 -9.31
C THR A 93 -11.96 -8.59 -9.88
N MET A 94 -11.15 -7.52 -9.98
CA MET A 94 -11.58 -6.21 -10.47
C MET A 94 -11.34 -5.97 -11.97
N SER A 95 -10.79 -6.95 -12.70
CA SER A 95 -10.75 -6.90 -14.16
C SER A 95 -12.16 -7.14 -14.72
N PRO A 96 -12.73 -6.23 -15.53
CA PRO A 96 -14.00 -6.51 -16.19
C PRO A 96 -13.83 -7.70 -17.12
N SER A 97 -14.61 -8.76 -16.89
CA SER A 97 -14.80 -9.87 -17.82
C SER A 97 -15.23 -9.31 -19.17
N LEU A 98 -14.35 -9.37 -20.17
CA LEU A 98 -14.66 -9.05 -21.56
C LEU A 98 -15.50 -10.19 -22.15
N THR A 99 -16.83 -10.04 -22.13
CA THR A 99 -17.70 -10.81 -23.04
C THR A 99 -17.74 -10.08 -24.39
N PRO A 100 -17.48 -10.75 -25.52
CA PRO A 100 -17.48 -10.11 -26.83
C PRO A 100 -18.91 -10.04 -27.38
N THR A 101 -19.48 -8.84 -27.45
CA THR A 101 -20.62 -8.55 -28.32
C THR A 101 -20.17 -7.55 -29.38
N GLN A 102 -20.33 -7.96 -30.63
CA GLN A 102 -19.85 -7.29 -31.84
C GLN A 102 -20.50 -5.92 -32.05
N CYS A 103 -19.62 -4.98 -32.37
CA CYS A 103 -19.64 -3.95 -33.41
C CYS A 103 -20.96 -3.41 -34.01
N SER A 104 -20.89 -2.08 -34.19
CA SER A 104 -21.54 -1.24 -35.24
C SER A 104 -22.97 -0.79 -34.94
N GLY A 105 -23.35 0.49 -35.03
CA GLY A 105 -22.66 1.68 -35.49
C GLY A 105 -23.47 2.93 -35.13
N THR A 106 -22.78 4.06 -35.14
CA THR A 106 -23.27 5.41 -34.87
C THR A 106 -24.24 5.89 -35.95
N THR A 107 -25.40 6.46 -35.57
CA THR A 107 -25.98 7.67 -36.21
C THR A 107 -27.14 8.26 -35.37
N ILE A 108 -26.91 9.49 -34.90
CA ILE A 108 -27.79 10.67 -34.86
C ILE A 108 -29.33 10.53 -34.90
N ASP A 109 -29.91 11.26 -33.95
CA ASP A 109 -31.10 12.14 -33.99
C ASP A 109 -32.54 11.60 -34.09
N SER A 110 -33.30 12.15 -33.14
CA SER A 110 -34.68 12.65 -33.22
C SER A 110 -35.85 11.69 -33.02
N ALA A 111 -36.72 12.17 -32.12
CA ALA A 111 -38.01 11.65 -31.72
C ALA A 111 -39.03 11.61 -32.87
N PHE A 112 -39.92 10.60 -32.86
CA PHE A 112 -41.36 10.81 -33.02
C PHE A 112 -42.17 9.56 -32.62
N ASP A 113 -43.29 9.84 -31.96
CA ASP A 113 -44.37 8.94 -31.51
C ASP A 113 -45.23 8.38 -32.65
N ILE A 114 -46.26 7.61 -32.24
CA ILE A 114 -47.58 7.32 -32.87
C ILE A 114 -47.65 5.91 -33.50
N GLU A 115 -48.26 4.93 -32.81
CA GLU A 115 -49.69 4.50 -32.95
C GLU A 115 -50.07 4.22 -34.42
N GLY A 116 -50.55 3.06 -34.85
CA GLY A 116 -51.57 2.18 -34.31
C GLY A 116 -52.36 1.56 -35.48
N ASP A 117 -53.20 0.57 -35.18
CA ASP A 117 -54.40 0.13 -35.95
C ASP A 117 -54.16 -0.80 -37.18
N ASN A 118 -54.90 -1.89 -37.47
CA ASN A 118 -56.31 -2.24 -37.23
C ASN A 118 -56.55 -3.78 -37.29
N VAL A 119 -57.42 -4.27 -36.38
CA VAL A 119 -58.66 -5.08 -36.59
C VAL A 119 -58.63 -6.41 -37.37
N MET A 120 -59.14 -7.48 -36.72
CA MET A 120 -60.35 -8.26 -37.13
C MET A 120 -60.76 -9.22 -35.99
N GLU A 121 -62.06 -9.18 -35.65
CA GLU A 121 -62.74 -9.86 -34.54
C GLU A 121 -63.56 -11.08 -35.05
N ASN A 122 -64.08 -11.87 -34.09
CA ASN A 122 -65.02 -13.02 -34.15
C ASN A 122 -64.39 -14.44 -34.21
N GLU A 123 -64.71 -15.44 -33.38
CA GLU A 123 -65.56 -15.60 -32.18
C GLU A 123 -65.32 -17.00 -31.55
N VAL A 124 -65.73 -17.17 -30.28
CA VAL A 124 -65.98 -18.41 -29.51
C VAL A 124 -64.78 -19.21 -28.95
N ILE A 125 -64.57 -19.10 -27.64
CA ILE A 125 -64.86 -20.10 -26.58
C ILE A 125 -64.20 -19.57 -25.30
N GLU A 126 -65.03 -19.17 -24.34
CA GLU A 126 -64.62 -18.80 -22.99
C GLU A 126 -64.18 -20.07 -22.23
N LEU A 127 -62.87 -20.32 -22.21
CA LEU A 127 -62.24 -21.25 -21.28
C LEU A 127 -61.18 -20.49 -20.48
N ASP A 128 -61.40 -20.51 -19.18
CA ASP A 128 -60.71 -19.79 -18.12
C ASP A 128 -59.18 -19.86 -18.24
N ARG A 129 -58.52 -18.71 -18.10
CA ARG A 129 -57.06 -18.57 -18.25
C ARG A 129 -56.36 -19.32 -17.11
N PRO A 130 -55.24 -20.04 -17.34
CA PRO A 130 -54.46 -20.59 -16.24
C PRO A 130 -53.88 -19.46 -15.38
N ILE A 131 -54.25 -19.51 -14.10
CA ILE A 131 -53.86 -18.56 -13.07
C ILE A 131 -52.33 -18.52 -12.90
N GLY A 132 -51.80 -17.31 -12.77
CA GLY A 132 -50.37 -17.05 -12.85
C GLY A 132 -49.50 -17.69 -11.76
N ARG A 133 -48.22 -17.83 -12.11
CA ARG A 133 -47.03 -18.33 -11.40
C ARG A 133 -46.77 -17.80 -9.97
N LYS A 134 -47.64 -16.97 -9.39
CA LYS A 134 -47.50 -16.43 -8.03
C LYS A 134 -48.18 -17.27 -6.94
N ALA A 135 -49.12 -18.17 -7.27
CA ALA A 135 -49.79 -19.02 -6.28
C ALA A 135 -49.01 -20.30 -5.92
N GLU A 136 -48.07 -20.76 -6.75
CA GLU A 136 -47.28 -21.98 -6.47
C GLU A 136 -46.12 -21.72 -5.49
N LYS A 137 -45.62 -20.47 -5.41
CA LYS A 137 -44.56 -20.08 -4.46
C LYS A 137 -45.02 -20.05 -3.00
N GLY A 138 -46.34 -19.97 -2.75
CA GLY A 138 -46.91 -20.02 -1.40
C GLY A 138 -46.95 -21.42 -0.80
N LYS A 139 -47.24 -22.46 -1.59
CA LYS A 139 -47.41 -23.84 -1.10
C LYS A 139 -46.07 -24.54 -0.79
N ARG A 140 -44.98 -24.15 -1.44
CA ARG A 140 -43.63 -24.69 -1.14
C ARG A 140 -43.03 -24.22 0.19
N LYS A 141 -43.57 -23.16 0.82
CA LYS A 141 -43.10 -22.71 2.14
C LYS A 141 -43.80 -23.39 3.32
N ALA A 142 -44.91 -24.10 3.10
CA ALA A 142 -45.65 -24.77 4.16
C ALA A 142 -45.22 -26.23 4.41
N GLN A 143 -44.58 -26.90 3.43
CA GLN A 143 -44.16 -28.30 3.55
C GLN A 143 -42.68 -28.50 3.98
N GLY A 144 -41.93 -27.42 4.22
CA GLY A 144 -40.52 -27.49 4.63
C GLY A 144 -40.26 -27.48 6.15
N ARG A 145 -41.31 -27.50 6.97
CA ARG A 145 -41.19 -27.56 8.44
C ARG A 145 -41.46 -28.98 8.91
N GLY A 146 -40.45 -29.84 8.87
CA GLY A 146 -40.63 -31.22 9.32
C GLY A 146 -39.38 -32.08 9.42
N LYS A 147 -38.17 -31.51 9.34
CA LYS A 147 -36.96 -32.21 9.76
C LYS A 147 -36.45 -31.49 11.01
N PHE A 148 -36.77 -32.05 12.17
CA PHE A 148 -36.01 -31.74 13.38
C PHE A 148 -34.57 -32.21 13.09
N PRO A 149 -33.55 -31.36 13.29
CA PRO A 149 -32.18 -31.78 13.09
C PRO A 149 -31.92 -32.99 13.99
N THR A 150 -31.36 -34.05 13.42
CA THR A 150 -31.03 -35.26 14.16
C THR A 150 -29.85 -34.90 15.09
N GLN A 151 -29.71 -35.56 16.24
CA GLN A 151 -28.62 -35.28 17.20
C GLN A 151 -27.21 -35.39 16.56
N GLU A 152 -27.10 -36.18 15.48
CA GLU A 152 -25.91 -36.32 14.62
C GLU A 152 -25.70 -35.10 13.68
N ASP A 153 -26.76 -34.51 13.12
CA ASP A 153 -26.71 -33.32 12.25
C ASP A 153 -26.27 -32.05 13.01
N GLU A 154 -26.62 -31.95 14.30
CA GLU A 154 -26.18 -30.86 15.18
C GLU A 154 -24.71 -31.02 15.60
N ALA A 155 -24.27 -32.26 15.85
CA ALA A 155 -22.89 -32.57 16.20
C ALA A 155 -21.93 -32.30 15.02
N GLU A 156 -22.32 -32.68 13.81
CA GLU A 156 -21.52 -32.44 12.58
C GLU A 156 -21.39 -30.94 12.26
N ASN A 157 -22.45 -30.15 12.45
CA ASN A 157 -22.38 -28.69 12.30
C ASN A 157 -21.47 -28.02 13.36
N LEU A 158 -21.51 -28.49 14.60
CA LEU A 158 -20.62 -28.02 15.67
C LEU A 158 -19.16 -28.36 15.42
N GLU A 159 -18.88 -29.52 14.84
CA GLU A 159 -17.53 -29.94 14.46
C GLU A 159 -16.99 -29.12 13.29
N TYR A 160 -17.83 -28.88 12.27
CA TYR A 160 -17.51 -27.99 11.15
C TYR A 160 -17.21 -26.55 11.61
N ASP A 161 -18.00 -26.01 12.53
CA ASP A 161 -17.78 -24.66 13.08
C ASP A 161 -16.49 -24.59 13.91
N LYS A 162 -16.17 -25.62 14.70
CA LYS A 162 -14.89 -25.71 15.43
C LYS A 162 -13.70 -25.77 14.49
N GLU A 163 -13.73 -26.61 13.46
CA GLU A 163 -12.65 -26.74 12.49
C GLU A 163 -12.43 -25.42 11.73
N LYS A 164 -13.51 -24.71 11.40
CA LYS A 164 -13.47 -23.40 10.77
C LYS A 164 -12.84 -22.33 11.67
N GLU A 165 -13.20 -22.27 12.94
CA GLU A 165 -12.57 -21.36 13.90
C GLU A 165 -11.11 -21.70 14.15
N GLU A 166 -10.75 -22.99 14.21
CA GLU A 166 -9.36 -23.42 14.35
C GLU A 166 -8.52 -23.03 13.13
N LYS A 167 -9.05 -23.18 11.91
CA LYS A 167 -8.40 -22.69 10.67
C LYS A 167 -8.18 -21.19 10.71
N LYS A 168 -9.18 -20.41 11.16
CA LYS A 168 -9.04 -18.95 11.32
C LYS A 168 -7.96 -18.61 12.35
N LEU A 169 -7.95 -19.30 13.49
CA LEU A 169 -6.95 -19.08 14.53
C LEU A 169 -5.54 -19.40 14.03
N ARG A 170 -5.36 -20.50 13.28
CA ARG A 170 -4.08 -20.85 12.64
C ARG A 170 -3.62 -19.78 11.65
N HIS A 171 -4.54 -19.22 10.86
CA HIS A 171 -4.21 -18.12 9.94
C HIS A 171 -3.84 -16.83 10.67
N GLU A 172 -4.51 -16.52 11.77
CA GLU A 172 -4.22 -15.34 12.59
C GLU A 172 -2.87 -15.48 13.32
N ASP A 173 -2.56 -16.67 13.84
CA ASP A 173 -1.28 -16.98 14.50
C ASP A 173 -0.12 -16.91 13.51
N GLU A 174 -0.28 -17.49 12.31
CA GLU A 174 0.73 -17.39 11.25
C GLU A 174 0.92 -15.93 10.80
N ARG A 175 -0.16 -15.14 10.72
CA ARG A 175 -0.07 -13.71 10.42
C ARG A 175 0.73 -12.96 11.50
N LEU A 176 0.44 -13.22 12.77
CA LEU A 176 1.13 -12.60 13.90
C LEU A 176 2.62 -12.98 13.92
N ARG A 177 2.93 -14.24 13.64
CA ARG A 177 4.30 -14.74 13.52
C ARG A 177 5.07 -14.04 12.41
N LEU A 178 4.50 -13.94 11.22
CA LEU A 178 5.11 -13.23 10.09
C LEU A 178 5.30 -11.74 10.38
N GLU A 179 4.36 -11.11 11.09
CA GLU A 179 4.47 -9.72 11.50
C GLU A 179 5.59 -9.50 12.54
N ALA A 180 5.73 -10.42 13.50
CA ALA A 180 6.83 -10.40 14.46
C ALA A 180 8.19 -10.60 13.78
N GLU A 181 8.31 -11.55 12.85
CA GLU A 181 9.54 -11.78 12.07
C GLU A 181 9.90 -10.55 11.23
N LYS A 182 8.91 -9.94 10.57
CA LYS A 182 9.11 -8.69 9.83
C LYS A 182 9.60 -7.56 10.73
N MET A 183 9.07 -7.44 11.95
CA MET A 183 9.50 -6.43 12.92
C MET A 183 10.97 -6.64 13.36
N VAL A 184 11.40 -7.90 13.53
CA VAL A 184 12.80 -8.23 13.84
C VAL A 184 13.72 -7.84 12.69
N ILE A 185 13.38 -8.22 11.46
CA ILE A 185 14.16 -7.89 10.27
C ILE A 185 14.28 -6.37 10.10
N GLU A 186 13.20 -5.62 10.31
CA GLU A 186 13.21 -4.16 10.20
C GLU A 186 14.11 -3.53 11.27
N ARG A 187 14.03 -4.01 12.52
CA ARG A 187 14.90 -3.54 13.60
C ARG A 187 16.38 -3.83 13.31
N GLU A 188 16.69 -5.01 12.78
CA GLU A 188 18.05 -5.38 12.41
C GLU A 188 18.58 -4.52 11.26
N LYS A 189 17.76 -4.27 10.23
CA LYS A 189 18.11 -3.34 9.15
C LYS A 189 18.42 -1.95 9.68
N GLU A 190 17.61 -1.44 10.61
CA GLU A 190 17.83 -0.12 11.18
C GLU A 190 19.10 -0.05 12.02
N LEU A 191 19.35 -1.07 12.85
CA LEU A 191 20.62 -1.19 13.58
C LEU A 191 21.83 -1.25 12.64
N ASN A 192 21.74 -2.03 11.55
CA ASN A 192 22.80 -2.11 10.55
C ASN A 192 23.07 -0.76 9.89
N LYS A 193 22.04 0.05 9.58
CA LYS A 193 22.23 1.41 9.08
C LYS A 193 22.96 2.28 10.10
N ILE A 194 22.53 2.26 11.36
CA ILE A 194 23.15 3.05 12.44
C ILE A 194 24.62 2.65 12.59
N CYS A 195 24.94 1.35 12.61
CA CYS A 195 26.33 0.87 12.69
C CYS A 195 27.18 1.33 11.50
N GLN A 196 26.62 1.33 10.28
CA GLN A 196 27.32 1.83 9.10
C GLN A 196 27.57 3.35 9.17
N GLU A 197 26.60 4.11 9.64
CA GLU A 197 26.74 5.56 9.82
C GLU A 197 27.76 5.91 10.91
N ASP A 198 27.76 5.18 12.02
CA ASP A 198 28.71 5.35 13.12
C ASP A 198 30.14 5.04 12.66
N GLU A 199 30.34 3.94 11.94
CA GLU A 199 31.65 3.60 11.38
C GLU A 199 32.11 4.64 10.35
N ARG A 200 31.20 5.15 9.52
CA ARG A 200 31.51 6.26 8.59
C ARG A 200 31.93 7.52 9.34
N LEU A 201 31.20 7.89 10.40
CA LEU A 201 31.51 9.07 11.21
C LEU A 201 32.86 8.91 11.93
N ARG A 202 33.16 7.71 12.43
CA ARG A 202 34.45 7.37 13.04
C ARG A 202 35.60 7.53 12.05
N LEU A 203 35.47 7.00 10.84
CA LEU A 203 36.47 7.14 9.79
C LEU A 203 36.66 8.60 9.38
N GLU A 204 35.58 9.37 9.29
CA GLU A 204 35.66 10.81 8.99
C GLU A 204 36.37 11.58 10.11
N ALA A 205 36.06 11.29 11.37
CA ALA A 205 36.74 11.87 12.52
C ALA A 205 38.24 11.56 12.51
N GLN A 206 38.63 10.32 12.21
CA GLN A 206 40.05 9.95 12.07
C GLN A 206 40.73 10.68 10.92
N LYS A 207 40.06 10.84 9.78
CA LYS A 207 40.60 11.62 8.64
C LYS A 207 40.83 13.08 9.01
N VAL A 208 39.88 13.71 9.69
CA VAL A 208 40.01 15.09 10.16
C VAL A 208 41.17 15.21 11.16
N GLU A 209 41.27 14.27 12.11
CA GLU A 209 42.37 14.24 13.08
C GLU A 209 43.74 14.11 12.39
N LEU A 210 43.85 13.21 11.40
CA LEU A 210 45.07 13.03 10.62
C LEU A 210 45.42 14.29 9.82
N ALA A 211 44.43 14.91 9.18
CA ALA A 211 44.63 16.16 8.43
C ALA A 211 45.10 17.31 9.33
N LEU A 212 44.56 17.42 10.56
CA LEU A 212 45.02 18.39 11.55
C LEU A 212 46.46 18.10 11.99
N LYS A 213 46.81 16.82 12.24
CA LYS A 213 48.18 16.42 12.57
C LYS A 213 49.17 16.76 11.45
N ASP A 214 48.78 16.54 10.20
CA ASP A 214 49.57 16.89 9.02
C ASP A 214 49.74 18.42 8.88
N GLN A 215 48.69 19.20 9.10
CA GLN A 215 48.76 20.66 9.10
C GLN A 215 49.67 21.17 10.21
N ASP A 216 49.52 20.66 11.44
CA ASP A 216 50.38 21.00 12.57
C ASP A 216 51.84 20.64 12.26
N GLN A 217 52.11 19.49 11.65
CA GLN A 217 53.45 19.10 11.22
C GLN A 217 54.02 20.08 10.18
N ARG A 218 53.22 20.50 9.18
CA ARG A 218 53.65 21.51 8.20
C ARG A 218 54.01 22.84 8.86
N ILE A 219 53.19 23.32 9.80
CA ILE A 219 53.44 24.56 10.54
C ILE A 219 54.71 24.45 11.39
N MET A 220 54.92 23.31 12.06
CA MET A 220 56.10 23.07 12.88
C MET A 220 57.40 22.98 12.08
N MET A 221 57.36 22.45 10.85
CA MET A 221 58.54 22.31 9.98
C MET A 221 58.85 23.57 9.15
N MET A 222 57.96 24.56 9.14
CA MET A 222 58.14 25.77 8.34
C MET A 222 59.26 26.65 8.93
N ASP A 223 60.23 27.01 8.10
CA ASP A 223 61.28 27.96 8.48
C ASP A 223 60.71 29.38 8.57
N VAL A 224 60.79 29.96 9.76
CA VAL A 224 60.28 31.31 10.07
C VAL A 224 61.36 32.38 10.08
N SER A 225 62.64 31.99 9.93
CA SER A 225 63.78 32.92 10.05
C SER A 225 63.85 33.91 8.89
N ALA A 226 63.42 33.50 7.69
CA ALA A 226 63.45 34.31 6.47
C ALA A 226 62.17 35.13 6.22
N MET A 227 61.19 35.10 7.13
CA MET A 227 59.90 35.79 6.98
C MET A 227 59.88 37.20 7.59
N PRO A 228 59.06 38.14 7.07
CA PRO A 228 58.90 39.46 7.68
C PRO A 228 58.30 39.37 9.10
N GLU A 229 58.57 40.37 9.93
CA GLU A 229 58.31 40.35 11.38
C GLU A 229 56.89 39.89 11.75
N MET A 230 55.89 40.48 11.11
CA MET A 230 54.48 40.18 11.38
C MET A 230 54.14 38.71 11.11
N GLN A 231 54.58 38.16 9.97
CA GLN A 231 54.35 36.76 9.61
C GLN A 231 55.14 35.82 10.52
N ARG A 232 56.38 36.16 10.84
CA ARG A 232 57.24 35.37 11.73
C ARG A 232 56.59 35.22 13.11
N LEU A 233 56.13 36.32 13.71
CA LEU A 233 55.45 36.30 15.02
C LEU A 233 54.17 35.45 14.99
N TYR A 234 53.40 35.55 13.92
CA TYR A 234 52.19 34.76 13.72
C TYR A 234 52.48 33.25 13.73
N PHE A 235 53.44 32.79 12.92
CA PHE A 235 53.76 31.35 12.85
C PHE A 235 54.49 30.84 14.10
N GLN A 236 55.33 31.65 14.75
CA GLN A 236 55.92 31.29 16.05
C GLN A 236 54.86 31.13 17.14
N GLN A 237 53.79 31.95 17.11
CA GLN A 237 52.66 31.80 18.03
C GLN A 237 51.91 30.49 17.76
N LEU A 238 51.59 30.18 16.49
CA LEU A 238 50.95 28.91 16.12
C LEU A 238 51.78 27.68 16.53
N GLN A 239 53.10 27.71 16.32
CA GLN A 239 53.99 26.63 16.76
C GLN A 239 53.93 26.41 18.28
N ARG A 240 53.90 27.49 19.07
CA ARG A 240 53.75 27.41 20.53
C ARG A 240 52.40 26.82 20.95
N GLU A 241 51.32 27.23 20.30
CA GLU A 241 49.97 26.68 20.56
C GLU A 241 49.88 25.19 20.23
N ILE A 242 50.45 24.75 19.12
CA ILE A 242 50.51 23.33 18.73
C ILE A 242 51.24 22.51 19.80
N MET A 243 52.39 22.98 20.26
CA MET A 243 53.17 22.31 21.31
C MET A 243 52.41 22.25 22.64
N ALA A 244 51.72 23.32 23.03
CA ALA A 244 50.91 23.36 24.24
C ALA A 244 49.76 22.33 24.18
N ARG A 245 48.99 22.30 23.09
CA ARG A 245 47.89 21.33 22.89
C ARG A 245 48.36 19.87 22.95
N ARG A 246 49.55 19.57 22.40
CA ARG A 246 50.12 18.22 22.41
C ARG A 246 50.61 17.78 23.79
N ASN A 247 51.06 18.71 24.62
CA ASN A 247 51.50 18.41 25.98
C ASN A 247 50.30 18.15 26.90
N THR A 248 49.22 18.92 26.78
CA THR A 248 48.00 18.72 27.58
C THR A 248 47.20 17.46 27.22
N SER A 249 47.44 16.87 26.05
CA SER A 249 46.77 15.64 25.63
C SER A 249 47.45 14.36 26.13
N LYS A 250 48.60 14.47 26.81
CA LYS A 250 49.38 13.33 27.34
C LYS A 250 49.23 13.11 28.85
N ASP A 251 48.61 14.06 29.56
CA ASP A 251 48.25 13.98 30.98
C ASP A 251 46.80 13.51 31.14
#